data_AF-A0A4Q7ZH90-F1
#
_entry.id   AF-A0A4Q7ZH90-F1
#
_cell.length_a   1.000
_cell.length_b   1.000
_cell.length_c   1.000
_cell.angle_alpha   90.00
_cell.angle_beta   90.00
_cell.angle_gamma   90.00
#
_symmetry.space_group_name_H-M   'P 1'
#
loop_
_entity.id
_entity.type
_entity.pdbx_description
1 polymer ?
#
loop_
_entity_poly.entity_id
_entity_poly.type
_entity_poly.pdbx_seq_one_letter_code
_entity_poly.pdbx_strand_id
1 'polypeptide(L)'
;MFRPSRTALAATALSLAASVFAMPVAAYAADTTTNLSATQMAAALKTVATTSTAAAAGGWQTTIGLTGFLSLTGSSVVDTQHKTAVTRVRFEDELMIAYVAGGRGAYLNLGEPDQRAAVQMMGRPEVKFVFAADPTLNFDTLMKENGPGSVLADSSHAGTKTVHDDGSADYRFTGSSGEMYTFRVATSGSLTRAHVAADGLAMTQSFVYGPQTVTLPAAAITISAATLNRGVAYLHMSDAVRAVAKGGAEVVRGKAHGRRVKVSSLRKIIKHDAKVFNTKLQVKLVKVKNIRRGVKVYAKNPWTHKTVSYTVKAFGRKVVVRKTKAAAAGLAAVQAAGTAHHLPADLPAGWLDGLFAAAVAGK
;
A
#
# COMPACT_ATOMS: atom_id res chain seq x y z
N MET A 1 -62.22 11.42 -42.43
CA MET A 1 -63.39 10.86 -41.73
C MET A 1 -63.17 9.36 -41.53
N PHE A 2 -63.40 8.90 -40.30
CA PHE A 2 -63.53 7.52 -39.81
C PHE A 2 -62.36 6.51 -39.93
N ARG A 3 -61.66 6.34 -38.79
CA ARG A 3 -61.13 5.04 -38.32
C ARG A 3 -62.31 4.09 -38.03
N PRO A 4 -62.07 2.78 -38.04
CA PRO A 4 -61.98 2.12 -36.74
C PRO A 4 -60.83 1.10 -36.63
N SER A 5 -60.65 0.66 -35.40
CA SER A 5 -59.51 -0.05 -34.82
C SER A 5 -59.93 -1.40 -34.23
N ARG A 6 -58.91 -2.24 -33.96
CA ARG A 6 -58.77 -3.17 -32.82
C ARG A 6 -59.28 -4.64 -32.94
N THR A 7 -58.27 -5.53 -32.84
CA THR A 7 -58.16 -6.79 -32.05
C THR A 7 -58.84 -8.10 -32.47
N ALA A 8 -57.98 -9.15 -32.44
CA ALA A 8 -58.16 -10.49 -31.85
C ALA A 8 -58.40 -11.71 -32.75
N LEU A 9 -57.91 -12.85 -32.23
CA LEU A 9 -58.10 -14.27 -32.59
C LEU A 9 -57.08 -14.81 -33.61
N ALA A 10 -56.07 -15.62 -33.27
CA ALA A 10 -55.96 -16.79 -32.38
C ALA A 10 -56.90 -17.96 -32.75
N ALA A 11 -56.30 -19.16 -32.74
CA ALA A 11 -56.85 -20.50 -33.05
C ALA A 11 -56.87 -20.86 -34.55
N THR A 12 -56.23 -21.93 -35.02
CA THR A 12 -56.40 -23.30 -34.52
C THR A 12 -55.20 -24.20 -34.83
N ALA A 13 -54.79 -24.94 -33.80
CA ALA A 13 -53.99 -26.15 -33.86
C ALA A 13 -54.88 -27.37 -34.18
N LEU A 14 -54.25 -28.48 -34.55
CA LEU A 14 -54.60 -29.92 -34.39
C LEU A 14 -54.04 -30.65 -35.63
N SER A 15 -53.24 -31.71 -35.57
CA SER A 15 -53.14 -32.84 -34.62
C SER A 15 -51.87 -33.63 -35.01
N LEU A 16 -51.15 -34.37 -34.15
CA LEU A 16 -51.53 -35.64 -33.53
C LEU A 16 -50.50 -36.02 -32.45
N ALA A 17 -51.01 -36.68 -31.41
CA ALA A 17 -50.28 -37.16 -30.25
C ALA A 17 -49.54 -38.49 -30.50
N ALA A 18 -48.38 -38.65 -29.87
CA ALA A 18 -47.89 -39.94 -29.39
C ALA A 18 -47.02 -39.70 -28.15
N SER A 19 -47.59 -40.08 -27.01
CA SER A 19 -47.01 -40.05 -25.67
C SER A 19 -45.83 -41.00 -25.53
N VAL A 20 -44.63 -40.45 -25.42
CA VAL A 20 -43.43 -41.10 -24.87
C VAL A 20 -42.85 -40.13 -23.85
N PHE A 21 -42.88 -40.49 -22.56
CA PHE A 21 -42.22 -39.80 -21.43
C PHE A 21 -41.76 -38.36 -21.70
N ALA A 22 -42.71 -37.42 -21.68
CA ALA A 22 -42.38 -36.02 -21.47
C ALA A 22 -41.95 -35.84 -20.01
N MET A 23 -40.75 -36.31 -19.68
CA MET A 23 -39.98 -35.54 -18.71
C MET A 23 -39.94 -34.11 -19.27
N PRO A 24 -40.13 -33.06 -18.46
CA PRO A 24 -39.73 -31.73 -18.88
C PRO A 24 -38.23 -31.82 -19.11
N VAL A 25 -37.84 -32.15 -20.34
CA VAL A 25 -36.51 -31.81 -20.84
C VAL A 25 -36.59 -30.31 -20.82
N ALA A 26 -36.12 -29.69 -19.73
CA ALA A 26 -35.81 -28.29 -19.72
C ALA A 26 -34.96 -28.11 -20.98
N ALA A 27 -35.54 -27.48 -22.00
CA ALA A 27 -34.76 -26.98 -23.10
C ALA A 27 -33.90 -25.91 -22.45
N TYR A 28 -32.74 -26.33 -21.94
CA TYR A 28 -31.69 -25.44 -21.49
C TYR A 28 -31.52 -24.46 -22.64
N ALA A 29 -31.83 -23.19 -22.38
CA ALA A 29 -31.60 -22.20 -23.39
C ALA A 29 -30.09 -22.26 -23.68
N ALA A 30 -29.71 -22.24 -24.94
CA ALA A 30 -28.29 -22.17 -25.22
C ALA A 30 -27.81 -20.76 -24.82
N ASP A 31 -26.62 -20.67 -24.23
CA ASP A 31 -25.90 -19.42 -24.07
C ASP A 31 -25.99 -18.60 -25.36
N THR A 32 -26.45 -17.34 -25.26
CA THR A 32 -26.61 -16.47 -26.42
C THR A 32 -25.43 -15.51 -26.52
N THR A 33 -24.59 -15.69 -27.52
CA THR A 33 -23.42 -14.83 -27.78
C THR A 33 -23.71 -13.81 -28.88
N THR A 34 -23.49 -12.53 -28.56
CA THR A 34 -23.63 -11.39 -29.48
C THR A 34 -22.30 -10.68 -29.65
N ASN A 35 -21.91 -10.41 -30.90
CA ASN A 35 -20.77 -9.55 -31.21
C ASN A 35 -21.13 -8.07 -30.96
N LEU A 36 -20.27 -7.35 -30.26
CA LEU A 36 -20.38 -5.93 -29.97
C LEU A 36 -19.26 -5.17 -30.67
N SER A 37 -19.60 -4.07 -31.34
CA SER A 37 -18.60 -3.08 -31.77
C SER A 37 -17.90 -2.47 -30.56
N ALA A 38 -16.76 -1.79 -30.77
CA ALA A 38 -16.04 -1.11 -29.69
C ALA A 38 -16.93 -0.09 -28.95
N THR A 39 -17.75 0.69 -29.67
CA THR A 39 -18.66 1.65 -29.06
C THR A 39 -19.78 0.99 -28.26
N GLN A 40 -20.31 -0.14 -28.74
CA GLN A 40 -21.31 -0.93 -28.03
C GLN A 40 -20.73 -1.59 -26.77
N MET A 41 -19.50 -2.09 -26.84
CA MET A 41 -18.78 -2.67 -25.70
C MET A 41 -18.51 -1.61 -24.64
N ALA A 42 -17.94 -0.45 -25.01
CA ALA A 42 -17.69 0.66 -24.09
C ALA A 42 -18.98 1.11 -23.37
N ALA A 43 -20.07 1.29 -24.12
CA ALA A 43 -21.36 1.67 -23.55
C ALA A 43 -21.88 0.60 -22.57
N ALA A 44 -21.79 -0.68 -22.92
CA ALA A 44 -22.23 -1.77 -22.05
C ALA A 44 -21.41 -1.84 -20.76
N LEU A 45 -20.07 -1.79 -20.85
CA LEU A 45 -19.20 -1.81 -19.68
C LEU A 45 -19.38 -0.59 -18.79
N LYS A 46 -19.64 0.59 -19.37
CA LYS A 46 -19.98 1.80 -18.61
C LYS A 46 -21.27 1.63 -17.79
N THR A 47 -22.29 0.97 -18.35
CA THR A 47 -23.51 0.63 -17.61
C THR A 47 -23.19 -0.32 -16.45
N VAL A 48 -22.40 -1.38 -16.70
CA VAL A 48 -21.97 -2.31 -15.65
C VAL A 48 -21.17 -1.59 -14.56
N ALA A 49 -20.26 -0.68 -14.93
CA ALA A 49 -19.47 0.11 -14.00
C ALA A 49 -20.35 1.00 -13.10
N THR A 50 -21.35 1.64 -13.69
CA THR A 50 -22.33 2.47 -12.96
C THR A 50 -23.11 1.62 -11.96
N THR A 51 -23.66 0.48 -12.40
CA THR A 51 -24.41 -0.44 -11.54
C THR A 51 -23.55 -1.03 -10.42
N SER A 52 -22.31 -1.39 -10.73
CA SER A 52 -21.34 -1.91 -9.76
C SER A 52 -20.95 -0.87 -8.72
N THR A 53 -20.82 0.39 -9.12
CA THR A 53 -20.56 1.53 -8.22
C THR A 53 -21.75 1.75 -7.28
N ALA A 54 -22.97 1.66 -7.79
CA ALA A 54 -24.17 1.76 -6.97
C ALA A 54 -24.27 0.58 -5.97
N ALA A 55 -24.00 -0.65 -6.40
CA ALA A 55 -23.99 -1.83 -5.53
C ALA A 55 -22.92 -1.75 -4.43
N ALA A 56 -21.78 -1.12 -4.72
CA ALA A 56 -20.68 -0.89 -3.78
C ALA A 56 -20.97 0.16 -2.69
N ALA A 57 -22.07 0.91 -2.79
CA ALA A 57 -22.38 2.01 -1.86
C ALA A 57 -22.50 1.54 -0.40
N GLY A 58 -22.99 0.32 -0.17
CA GLY A 58 -23.11 -0.29 1.17
C GLY A 58 -21.83 -0.97 1.67
N GLY A 59 -20.78 -1.01 0.87
CA GLY A 59 -19.58 -1.80 1.11
C GLY A 59 -19.42 -2.93 0.11
N TRP A 60 -18.20 -3.45 0.04
CA TRP A 60 -17.85 -4.53 -0.86
C TRP A 60 -16.59 -5.25 -0.39
N GLN A 61 -16.43 -6.48 -0.84
CA GLN A 61 -15.22 -7.27 -0.70
C GLN A 61 -14.74 -7.70 -2.09
N THR A 62 -13.43 -7.78 -2.26
CA THR A 62 -12.82 -8.42 -3.42
C THR A 62 -11.78 -9.45 -3.01
N THR A 63 -11.59 -10.46 -3.84
CA THR A 63 -10.46 -11.40 -3.78
C THR A 63 -9.74 -11.39 -5.11
N ILE A 64 -8.41 -11.36 -5.07
CA ILE A 64 -7.54 -11.34 -6.24
C ILE A 64 -6.69 -12.61 -6.20
N GLY A 65 -6.54 -13.28 -7.34
CA GLY A 65 -5.59 -14.35 -7.55
C GLY A 65 -4.81 -14.10 -8.84
N LEU A 66 -3.49 -14.20 -8.77
CA LEU A 66 -2.59 -14.19 -9.92
C LEU A 66 -1.90 -15.56 -9.97
N THR A 67 -1.94 -16.21 -11.13
CA THR A 67 -1.29 -17.50 -11.38
C THR A 67 -0.42 -17.41 -12.63
N GLY A 68 0.72 -18.09 -12.62
CA GLY A 68 1.67 -18.17 -13.74
C GLY A 68 3.10 -18.32 -13.21
N PHE A 69 4.06 -17.58 -13.77
CA PHE A 69 5.45 -17.58 -13.27
C PHE A 69 5.63 -16.90 -11.90
N LEU A 70 4.61 -16.19 -11.43
CA LEU A 70 4.50 -15.61 -10.09
C LEU A 70 3.12 -15.96 -9.51
N SER A 71 3.04 -16.07 -8.19
CA SER A 71 1.79 -16.33 -7.46
C SER A 71 1.51 -15.21 -6.47
N LEU A 72 0.34 -14.59 -6.62
CA LEU A 72 -0.16 -13.56 -5.71
C LEU A 72 -1.60 -13.90 -5.32
N THR A 73 -1.91 -13.78 -4.04
CA THR A 73 -3.29 -13.83 -3.56
C THR A 73 -3.58 -12.59 -2.75
N GLY A 74 -4.75 -12.00 -2.95
CA GLY A 74 -5.14 -10.77 -2.30
C GLY A 74 -6.60 -10.75 -1.90
N SER A 75 -6.92 -9.91 -0.95
CA SER A 75 -8.30 -9.59 -0.59
C SER A 75 -8.40 -8.16 -0.10
N SER A 76 -9.44 -7.45 -0.49
CA SER A 76 -9.79 -6.17 0.13
C SER A 76 -11.23 -6.20 0.64
N VAL A 77 -11.47 -5.58 1.78
CA VAL A 77 -12.80 -5.39 2.36
C VAL A 77 -12.97 -3.90 2.63
N VAL A 78 -14.10 -3.35 2.18
CA VAL A 78 -14.41 -1.93 2.23
C VAL A 78 -15.73 -1.73 2.97
N ASP A 79 -15.63 -1.02 4.08
CA ASP A 79 -16.76 -0.56 4.90
C ASP A 79 -16.95 0.94 4.65
N THR A 80 -17.91 1.26 3.78
CA THR A 80 -18.23 2.63 3.37
C THR A 80 -18.95 3.42 4.46
N GLN A 81 -19.62 2.74 5.40
CA GLN A 81 -20.35 3.36 6.51
C GLN A 81 -19.37 3.94 7.53
N HIS A 82 -18.35 3.17 7.92
CA HIS A 82 -17.32 3.61 8.86
C HIS A 82 -16.10 4.24 8.19
N LYS A 83 -16.10 4.33 6.84
CA LYS A 83 -14.98 4.84 6.03
C LYS A 83 -13.68 4.11 6.35
N THR A 84 -13.76 2.78 6.43
CA THR A 84 -12.61 1.93 6.72
C THR A 84 -12.44 0.87 5.65
N ALA A 85 -11.19 0.49 5.40
CA ALA A 85 -10.88 -0.60 4.48
C ALA A 85 -9.70 -1.40 5.01
N VAL A 86 -9.61 -2.66 4.61
CA VAL A 86 -8.44 -3.50 4.81
C VAL A 86 -8.08 -4.18 3.50
N THR A 87 -6.81 -4.16 3.17
CA THR A 87 -6.22 -4.91 2.05
C THR A 87 -5.18 -5.87 2.61
N ARG A 88 -5.24 -7.12 2.16
CA ARG A 88 -4.27 -8.16 2.45
C ARG A 88 -3.75 -8.69 1.13
N VAL A 89 -2.43 -8.72 0.97
CA VAL A 89 -1.78 -9.28 -0.22
C VAL A 89 -0.70 -10.22 0.27
N ARG A 90 -0.72 -11.45 -0.23
CA ARG A 90 0.35 -12.41 -0.07
C ARG A 90 1.03 -12.58 -1.42
N PHE A 91 2.31 -12.26 -1.45
CA PHE A 91 3.20 -12.49 -2.57
C PHE A 91 4.31 -13.41 -2.08
N GLU A 92 4.37 -14.61 -2.62
CA GLU A 92 5.24 -15.68 -2.09
C GLU A 92 5.05 -15.86 -0.57
N ASP A 93 6.13 -15.74 0.21
CA ASP A 93 6.12 -15.84 1.68
C ASP A 93 5.87 -14.49 2.38
N GLU A 94 5.75 -13.39 1.63
CA GLU A 94 5.53 -12.06 2.18
C GLU A 94 4.05 -11.72 2.29
N LEU A 95 3.62 -11.33 3.49
CA LEU A 95 2.26 -10.88 3.77
C LEU A 95 2.23 -9.38 4.04
N MET A 96 1.67 -8.64 3.09
CA MET A 96 1.35 -7.23 3.26
C MET A 96 -0.08 -7.07 3.75
N ILE A 97 -0.26 -6.29 4.81
CA ILE A 97 -1.57 -5.92 5.34
C ILE A 97 -1.58 -4.41 5.53
N ALA A 98 -2.59 -3.76 4.96
CA ALA A 98 -2.84 -2.34 5.14
C ALA A 98 -4.29 -2.12 5.57
N TYR A 99 -4.49 -1.27 6.58
CA TYR A 99 -5.81 -0.75 6.94
C TYR A 99 -5.86 0.73 6.63
N VAL A 100 -7.01 1.19 6.16
CA VAL A 100 -7.26 2.59 5.85
C VAL A 100 -8.41 3.07 6.73
N ALA A 101 -8.27 4.26 7.29
CA ALA A 101 -9.32 4.95 8.03
C ALA A 101 -9.45 6.38 7.48
N GLY A 102 -10.56 6.65 6.79
CA GLY A 102 -10.83 7.93 6.14
C GLY A 102 -10.68 9.12 7.09
N GLY A 103 -10.01 10.18 6.64
CA GLY A 103 -9.73 11.37 7.44
C GLY A 103 -8.82 11.16 8.65
N ARG A 104 -8.20 9.98 8.80
CA ARG A 104 -7.31 9.65 9.92
C ARG A 104 -5.94 9.18 9.45
N GLY A 105 -5.89 8.26 8.48
CA GLY A 105 -4.67 7.73 7.91
C GLY A 105 -4.70 6.22 7.72
N ALA A 106 -3.52 5.59 7.74
CA ALA A 106 -3.35 4.18 7.42
C ALA A 106 -2.53 3.42 8.46
N TYR A 107 -2.83 2.13 8.61
CA TYR A 107 -2.05 1.17 9.40
C TYR A 107 -1.33 0.23 8.45
N LEU A 108 0.00 0.22 8.50
CA LEU A 108 0.84 -0.59 7.62
C LEU A 108 1.52 -1.69 8.42
N ASN A 109 1.66 -2.88 7.85
CA ASN A 109 2.39 -3.98 8.47
C ASN A 109 3.86 -3.56 8.75
N LEU A 110 4.39 -3.96 9.91
CA LEU A 110 5.77 -3.75 10.33
C LEU A 110 6.72 -4.71 9.58
N GLY A 111 6.98 -4.42 8.30
CA GLY A 111 7.73 -5.30 7.39
C GLY A 111 9.26 -5.22 7.49
N GLU A 112 9.82 -4.09 7.92
CA GLU A 112 11.27 -3.89 7.86
C GLU A 112 12.01 -4.44 9.09
N PRO A 113 13.18 -5.09 8.92
CA PRO A 113 13.99 -5.59 10.04
C PRO A 113 14.35 -4.52 11.08
N ASP A 114 14.72 -3.32 10.63
CA ASP A 114 15.09 -2.20 11.51
C ASP A 114 13.90 -1.69 12.32
N GLN A 115 12.71 -1.68 11.71
CA GLN A 115 11.48 -1.31 12.41
C GLN A 115 11.14 -2.32 13.50
N ARG A 116 11.27 -3.63 13.21
CA ARG A 116 11.12 -4.71 14.20
C ARG A 116 12.15 -4.60 15.33
N ALA A 117 13.42 -4.38 15.00
CA ALA A 117 14.48 -4.18 15.98
C ALA A 117 14.22 -2.94 16.85
N ALA A 118 13.70 -1.86 16.26
CA ALA A 118 13.34 -0.65 17.00
C ALA A 118 12.20 -0.91 17.99
N VAL A 119 11.11 -1.58 17.59
CA VAL A 119 10.02 -1.88 18.55
C VAL A 119 10.45 -2.84 19.65
N GLN A 120 11.31 -3.82 19.33
CA GLN A 120 11.91 -4.70 20.34
C GLN A 120 12.79 -3.91 21.31
N MET A 121 13.62 -2.99 20.81
CA MET A 121 14.44 -2.08 21.62
C MET A 121 13.58 -1.17 22.53
N MET A 122 12.39 -0.79 22.07
CA MET A 122 11.42 0.00 22.85
C MET A 122 10.62 -0.84 23.86
N GLY A 123 10.83 -2.15 23.93
CA GLY A 123 10.10 -3.06 24.82
C GLY A 123 8.67 -3.34 24.37
N ARG A 124 8.39 -3.24 23.06
CA ARG A 124 7.05 -3.44 22.46
C ARG A 124 7.06 -4.48 21.33
N PRO A 125 7.47 -5.74 21.58
CA PRO A 125 7.54 -6.78 20.55
C PRO A 125 6.18 -7.17 19.95
N GLU A 126 5.08 -6.85 20.63
CA GLU A 126 3.71 -7.12 20.19
C GLU A 126 3.21 -6.20 19.07
N VAL A 127 3.94 -5.11 18.77
CA VAL A 127 3.56 -4.17 17.72
C VAL A 127 3.69 -4.83 16.35
N LYS A 128 2.57 -4.85 15.62
CA LYS A 128 2.48 -5.41 14.26
C LYS A 128 2.22 -4.34 13.20
N PHE A 129 1.71 -3.18 13.62
CA PHE A 129 1.29 -2.13 12.70
C PHE A 129 1.90 -0.77 13.02
N VAL A 130 2.19 -0.03 11.96
CA VAL A 130 2.61 1.36 12.01
C VAL A 130 1.44 2.22 11.56
N PHE A 131 0.99 3.13 12.41
CA PHE A 131 -0.01 4.12 12.05
C PHE A 131 0.65 5.37 11.46
N ALA A 132 0.41 5.61 10.18
CA ALA A 132 0.75 6.84 9.48
C ALA A 132 -0.48 7.75 9.45
N ALA A 133 -0.42 8.85 10.20
CA ALA A 133 -1.51 9.82 10.24
C ALA A 133 -1.57 10.59 8.92
N ASP A 134 -2.75 10.63 8.33
CA ASP A 134 -3.07 11.43 7.15
C ASP A 134 -4.51 11.94 7.29
N PRO A 135 -4.69 13.16 7.83
CA PRO A 135 -6.01 13.75 7.98
C PRO A 135 -6.61 14.20 6.64
N THR A 136 -5.81 14.25 5.57
CA THR A 136 -6.24 14.66 4.22
C THR A 136 -6.71 13.49 3.36
N LEU A 137 -6.56 12.26 3.86
CA LEU A 137 -6.99 11.05 3.20
C LEU A 137 -8.50 11.05 2.93
N ASN A 138 -8.86 11.29 1.67
CA ASN A 138 -10.23 11.25 1.19
C ASN A 138 -10.62 9.82 0.81
N PHE A 139 -11.39 9.17 1.69
CA PHE A 139 -11.83 7.80 1.49
C PHE A 139 -12.71 7.62 0.25
N ASP A 140 -13.57 8.58 -0.05
CA ASP A 140 -14.50 8.47 -1.18
C ASP A 140 -13.77 8.58 -2.53
N THR A 141 -12.77 9.45 -2.62
CA THR A 141 -11.87 9.50 -3.79
C THR A 141 -11.13 8.17 -3.96
N LEU A 142 -10.51 7.67 -2.88
CA LEU A 142 -9.79 6.40 -2.90
C LEU A 142 -10.69 5.24 -3.36
N MET A 143 -11.92 5.18 -2.86
CA MET A 143 -12.89 4.13 -3.24
C MET A 143 -13.44 4.28 -4.65
N LYS A 144 -13.51 5.51 -5.17
CA LYS A 144 -13.88 5.74 -6.57
C LYS A 144 -12.79 5.25 -7.52
N GLU A 145 -11.53 5.47 -7.17
CA GLU A 145 -10.37 5.08 -7.97
C GLU A 145 -10.09 3.56 -7.90
N ASN A 146 -10.35 2.94 -6.75
CA ASN A 146 -10.05 1.52 -6.51
C ASN A 146 -11.32 0.62 -6.42
N GLY A 147 -12.48 1.17 -6.77
CA GLY A 147 -13.76 0.47 -6.64
C GLY A 147 -14.07 -0.50 -7.78
N PRO A 148 -15.09 -1.35 -7.65
CA PRO A 148 -15.45 -2.33 -8.68
C PRO A 148 -15.76 -1.71 -10.04
N GLY A 149 -16.27 -0.47 -10.07
CA GLY A 149 -16.52 0.26 -11.31
C GLY A 149 -15.25 0.72 -12.04
N SER A 150 -14.13 0.93 -11.35
CA SER A 150 -12.89 1.39 -11.99
C SER A 150 -12.18 0.28 -12.77
N VAL A 151 -12.44 -0.99 -12.45
CA VAL A 151 -11.93 -2.16 -13.19
C VAL A 151 -12.46 -2.23 -14.62
N LEU A 152 -13.60 -1.59 -14.89
CA LEU A 152 -14.31 -1.63 -16.17
C LEU A 152 -14.01 -0.40 -17.04
N ALA A 153 -12.87 0.24 -16.82
CA ALA A 153 -12.48 1.44 -17.54
C ALA A 153 -12.48 1.25 -19.07
N ASP A 154 -12.71 2.36 -19.78
CA ASP A 154 -13.02 2.50 -21.22
C ASP A 154 -12.34 1.42 -22.10
N SER A 155 -13.13 0.42 -22.51
CA SER A 155 -12.71 -0.51 -23.55
C SER A 155 -12.89 0.15 -24.91
N SER A 156 -11.79 0.42 -25.62
CA SER A 156 -11.81 0.80 -27.04
C SER A 156 -11.91 -0.41 -27.97
N HIS A 157 -12.18 -1.60 -27.45
CA HIS A 157 -12.11 -2.86 -28.18
C HIS A 157 -13.50 -3.43 -28.46
N ALA A 158 -13.69 -3.93 -29.68
CA ALA A 158 -14.84 -4.78 -30.00
C ALA A 158 -14.70 -6.13 -29.27
N GLY A 159 -15.82 -6.82 -29.08
CA GLY A 159 -15.80 -8.11 -28.39
C GLY A 159 -17.16 -8.80 -28.41
N THR A 160 -17.40 -9.65 -27.42
CA THR A 160 -18.62 -10.46 -27.32
C THR A 160 -19.30 -10.25 -25.99
N LYS A 161 -20.64 -10.31 -26.00
CA LYS A 161 -21.46 -10.52 -24.81
C LYS A 161 -22.12 -11.88 -24.91
N THR A 162 -21.87 -12.76 -23.96
CA THR A 162 -22.59 -14.03 -23.82
C THR A 162 -23.56 -13.91 -22.65
N VAL A 163 -24.85 -14.14 -22.90
CA VAL A 163 -25.88 -14.21 -21.86
C VAL A 163 -26.13 -15.67 -21.54
N HIS A 164 -26.13 -15.99 -20.25
CA HIS A 164 -26.31 -17.35 -19.74
C HIS A 164 -27.74 -17.59 -19.26
N ASP A 165 -28.08 -18.86 -19.05
CA ASP A 165 -29.40 -19.31 -18.58
C ASP A 165 -29.78 -18.78 -17.20
N ASP A 166 -28.81 -18.55 -16.34
CA ASP A 166 -29.02 -17.93 -15.02
C ASP A 166 -29.28 -16.41 -15.13
N GLY A 167 -29.28 -15.86 -16.34
CA GLY A 167 -29.45 -14.44 -16.66
C GLY A 167 -28.21 -13.58 -16.41
N SER A 168 -27.09 -14.17 -15.99
CA SER A 168 -25.80 -13.49 -15.94
C SER A 168 -25.22 -13.30 -17.34
N ALA A 169 -24.19 -12.48 -17.47
CA ALA A 169 -23.53 -12.26 -18.75
C ALA A 169 -22.01 -12.13 -18.62
N ASP A 170 -21.29 -12.66 -19.60
CA ASP A 170 -19.85 -12.51 -19.76
C ASP A 170 -19.56 -11.54 -20.91
N TYR A 171 -18.76 -10.50 -20.64
CA TYR A 171 -18.21 -9.60 -21.65
C TYR A 171 -16.75 -9.96 -21.90
N ARG A 172 -16.38 -10.23 -23.15
CA ARG A 172 -15.03 -10.66 -23.51
C ARG A 172 -14.47 -9.86 -24.67
N PHE A 173 -13.21 -9.43 -24.57
CA PHE A 173 -12.46 -8.79 -25.66
C PHE A 173 -10.96 -9.03 -25.50
N THR A 174 -10.21 -8.74 -26.56
CA THR A 174 -8.74 -8.79 -26.55
C THR A 174 -8.20 -7.36 -26.57
N GLY A 175 -7.31 -7.04 -25.63
CA GLY A 175 -6.63 -5.75 -25.54
C GLY A 175 -5.64 -5.53 -26.69
N SER A 176 -5.10 -4.31 -26.81
CA SER A 176 -4.13 -3.98 -27.86
C SER A 176 -2.81 -4.75 -27.76
N SER A 177 -2.47 -5.21 -26.56
CA SER A 177 -1.26 -5.98 -26.29
C SER A 177 -1.51 -7.50 -26.28
N GLY A 178 -2.71 -7.94 -26.69
CA GLY A 178 -3.05 -9.37 -26.81
C GLY A 178 -3.62 -9.99 -25.53
N GLU A 179 -3.78 -9.21 -24.45
CA GLU A 179 -4.38 -9.73 -23.21
C GLU A 179 -5.87 -9.97 -23.40
N MET A 180 -6.36 -11.08 -22.86
CA MET A 180 -7.75 -11.46 -22.94
C MET A 180 -8.48 -11.05 -21.67
N TYR A 181 -9.46 -10.16 -21.82
CA TYR A 181 -10.31 -9.69 -20.73
C TYR A 181 -11.64 -10.43 -20.77
N THR A 182 -12.09 -10.92 -19.61
CA THR A 182 -13.43 -11.50 -19.42
C THR A 182 -14.06 -10.93 -18.14
N PHE A 183 -15.18 -10.24 -18.28
CA PHE A 183 -15.94 -9.65 -17.17
C PHE A 183 -17.27 -10.37 -17.00
N ARG A 184 -17.46 -11.05 -15.87
CA ARG A 184 -18.73 -11.68 -15.50
C ARG A 184 -19.61 -10.75 -14.70
N VAL A 185 -20.84 -10.60 -15.15
CA VAL A 185 -21.84 -9.66 -14.63
C VAL A 185 -23.06 -10.46 -14.18
N ALA A 186 -23.50 -10.23 -12.94
CA ALA A 186 -24.71 -10.86 -12.40
C ALA A 186 -25.98 -10.35 -13.09
N THR A 187 -27.11 -11.04 -12.83
CA THR A 187 -28.46 -10.60 -13.27
C THR A 187 -28.82 -9.20 -12.80
N SER A 188 -28.28 -8.76 -11.66
CA SER A 188 -28.42 -7.39 -11.15
C SER A 188 -27.71 -6.34 -12.00
N GLY A 189 -26.86 -6.74 -12.95
CA GLY A 189 -26.04 -5.86 -13.78
C GLY A 189 -24.71 -5.43 -13.13
N SER A 190 -24.37 -5.96 -11.94
CA SER A 190 -23.10 -5.67 -11.25
C SER A 190 -22.00 -6.67 -11.60
N LEU A 191 -20.75 -6.20 -11.64
CA LEU A 191 -19.55 -7.00 -11.84
C LEU A 191 -19.35 -7.99 -10.70
N THR A 192 -19.21 -9.28 -11.01
CA THR A 192 -18.92 -10.31 -10.00
C THR A 192 -17.52 -10.89 -10.16
N ARG A 193 -16.97 -10.85 -11.38
CA ARG A 193 -15.61 -11.30 -11.66
C ARG A 193 -15.01 -10.53 -12.83
N ALA A 194 -13.75 -10.16 -12.69
CA ALA A 194 -12.87 -9.77 -13.79
C ALA A 194 -11.76 -10.81 -13.93
N HIS A 195 -11.48 -11.23 -15.15
CA HIS A 195 -10.41 -12.14 -15.48
C HIS A 195 -9.59 -11.56 -16.62
N VAL A 196 -8.27 -11.55 -16.46
CA VAL A 196 -7.32 -11.08 -17.47
C VAL A 196 -6.26 -12.16 -17.65
N ALA A 197 -6.00 -12.57 -18.89
CA ALA A 197 -4.98 -13.56 -19.21
C ALA A 197 -4.05 -13.05 -20.31
N ALA A 198 -2.74 -13.17 -20.10
CA ALA A 198 -1.69 -12.75 -21.04
C ALA A 198 -0.40 -13.53 -20.77
N ASP A 199 0.28 -14.01 -21.81
CA ASP A 199 1.65 -14.58 -21.72
C ASP A 199 1.88 -15.59 -20.58
N GLY A 200 0.91 -16.49 -20.34
CA GLY A 200 1.00 -17.51 -19.29
C GLY A 200 0.75 -16.98 -17.87
N LEU A 201 0.42 -15.70 -17.71
CA LEU A 201 -0.17 -15.11 -16.51
C LEU A 201 -1.69 -15.04 -16.63
N ALA A 202 -2.37 -15.29 -15.51
CA ALA A 202 -3.79 -15.07 -15.39
C ALA A 202 -4.10 -14.41 -14.06
N MET A 203 -4.78 -13.26 -14.10
CA MET A 203 -5.32 -12.56 -12.95
C MET A 203 -6.82 -12.76 -12.90
N THR A 204 -7.35 -13.10 -11.72
CA THR A 204 -8.78 -13.17 -11.45
C THR A 204 -9.10 -12.32 -10.25
N GLN A 205 -10.06 -11.42 -10.39
CA GLN A 205 -10.59 -10.60 -9.32
C GLN A 205 -12.09 -10.85 -9.17
N SER A 206 -12.56 -11.27 -8.00
CA SER A 206 -13.99 -11.51 -7.72
C SER A 206 -14.53 -10.47 -6.75
N PHE A 207 -15.81 -10.13 -6.86
CA PHE A 207 -16.47 -9.09 -6.07
C PHE A 207 -17.72 -9.62 -5.36
N VAL A 208 -17.91 -9.16 -4.12
CA VAL A 208 -19.11 -9.37 -3.33
C VAL A 208 -19.55 -8.02 -2.78
N TYR A 209 -20.85 -7.73 -2.87
CA TYR A 209 -21.42 -6.44 -2.46
C TYR A 209 -22.29 -6.58 -1.22
N GLY A 210 -22.46 -5.47 -0.50
CA GLY A 210 -23.33 -5.37 0.67
C GLY A 210 -22.57 -4.92 1.92
N PRO A 211 -23.27 -4.74 3.05
CA PRO A 211 -22.69 -4.27 4.30
C PRO A 211 -21.44 -5.06 4.69
N GLN A 212 -20.34 -4.33 4.91
CA GLN A 212 -19.08 -4.88 5.40
C GLN A 212 -18.75 -4.27 6.75
N THR A 213 -17.86 -4.92 7.49
CA THR A 213 -17.31 -4.36 8.73
C THR A 213 -15.81 -4.59 8.76
N VAL A 214 -15.05 -3.51 8.95
CA VAL A 214 -13.59 -3.57 9.09
C VAL A 214 -13.21 -3.14 10.50
N THR A 215 -12.59 -4.06 11.24
CA THR A 215 -12.01 -3.74 12.56
C THR A 215 -10.58 -3.25 12.38
N LEU A 216 -10.31 -2.00 12.79
CA LEU A 216 -8.97 -1.42 12.76
C LEU A 216 -8.06 -2.05 13.83
N PRO A 217 -6.73 -2.06 13.63
CA PRO A 217 -5.78 -2.54 14.64
C PRO A 217 -5.91 -1.79 15.97
N ALA A 218 -5.84 -2.54 17.07
CA ALA A 218 -5.86 -1.97 18.41
C ALA A 218 -4.58 -1.16 18.70
N ALA A 219 -4.69 -0.18 19.60
CA ALA A 219 -3.55 0.65 20.02
C ALA A 219 -2.39 -0.17 20.63
N ALA A 220 -2.70 -1.28 21.30
CA ALA A 220 -1.70 -2.17 21.91
C ALA A 220 -0.71 -2.74 20.87
N ILE A 221 -1.20 -3.11 19.69
CA ILE A 221 -0.40 -3.70 18.59
C ILE A 221 0.04 -2.66 17.55
N THR A 222 -0.15 -1.38 17.84
CA THR A 222 0.12 -0.27 16.91
C THR A 222 1.14 0.71 17.49
N ILE A 223 1.98 1.28 16.62
CA ILE A 223 2.88 2.39 16.94
C ILE A 223 2.69 3.51 15.93
N SER A 224 2.79 4.78 16.33
CA SER A 224 2.78 5.87 15.35
C SER A 224 4.08 5.92 14.55
N ALA A 225 4.00 6.29 13.28
CA ALA A 225 5.17 6.44 12.40
C ALA A 225 6.23 7.36 13.01
N ALA A 226 5.83 8.47 13.63
CA ALA A 226 6.74 9.39 14.31
C ALA A 226 7.49 8.74 15.50
N THR A 227 6.82 7.87 16.27
CA THR A 227 7.46 7.16 17.38
C THR A 227 8.39 6.07 16.86
N LEU A 228 7.98 5.34 15.81
CA LEU A 228 8.81 4.33 15.17
C LEU A 228 10.08 4.93 14.58
N ASN A 229 9.96 6.02 13.82
CA ASN A 229 11.10 6.74 13.23
C ASN A 229 12.08 7.21 14.31
N ARG A 230 11.56 7.64 15.46
CA ARG A 230 12.40 7.94 16.64
C ARG A 230 13.12 6.69 17.15
N GLY A 231 12.42 5.56 17.27
CA GLY A 231 13.01 4.27 17.62
C GLY A 231 14.16 3.87 16.69
N VAL A 232 13.92 3.90 15.37
CA VAL A 232 14.92 3.58 14.33
C VAL A 232 16.11 4.54 14.40
N ALA A 233 15.88 5.84 14.59
CA ALA A 233 16.98 6.80 14.75
C ALA A 233 17.88 6.48 15.95
N TYR A 234 17.30 5.99 17.06
CA TYR A 234 18.06 5.58 18.24
C TYR A 234 18.71 4.20 18.12
N LEU A 235 18.18 3.31 17.29
CA LEU A 235 18.84 2.06 16.90
C LEU A 235 20.20 2.38 16.24
N HIS A 236 20.18 3.34 15.31
CA HIS A 236 21.36 3.79 14.55
C HIS A 236 22.11 4.98 15.18
N MET A 237 21.91 5.25 16.47
CA MET A 237 22.49 6.45 17.12
C MET A 237 24.02 6.48 17.07
N SER A 238 24.68 5.32 16.98
CA SER A 238 26.14 5.26 16.94
C SER A 238 26.71 5.90 15.69
N ASP A 239 26.05 5.69 14.56
CA ASP A 239 26.47 6.20 13.27
C ASP A 239 26.14 7.68 13.13
N ALA A 240 24.97 8.09 13.63
CA ALA A 240 24.62 9.50 13.79
C ALA A 240 25.68 10.31 14.55
N VAL A 241 26.05 9.86 15.76
CA VAL A 241 27.06 10.56 16.59
C VAL A 241 28.43 10.55 15.90
N ARG A 242 28.80 9.46 15.23
CA ARG A 242 30.06 9.35 14.47
C ARG A 242 30.07 10.33 13.29
N ALA A 243 29.00 10.39 12.50
CA ALA A 243 28.87 11.24 11.33
C ALA A 243 29.00 12.72 11.72
N VAL A 244 28.27 13.16 12.74
CA VAL A 244 28.37 14.55 13.26
C VAL A 244 29.78 14.85 13.78
N ALA A 245 30.41 13.92 14.49
CA ALA A 245 31.76 14.12 15.03
C ALA A 245 32.85 14.17 13.95
N LYS A 246 32.77 13.32 12.91
CA LYS A 246 33.74 13.27 11.81
C LYS A 246 33.51 14.40 10.80
N GLY A 247 32.28 14.58 10.31
CA GLY A 247 31.94 15.62 9.35
C GLY A 247 32.23 17.02 9.87
N GLY A 248 31.84 17.31 11.12
CA GLY A 248 32.18 18.59 11.74
C GLY A 248 33.69 18.80 11.92
N ALA A 249 34.47 17.74 12.17
CA ALA A 249 35.92 17.83 12.22
C ALA A 249 36.54 18.11 10.85
N GLU A 250 36.02 17.51 9.78
CA GLU A 250 36.45 17.72 8.40
C GLU A 250 36.15 19.13 7.92
N VAL A 251 34.93 19.64 8.13
CA VAL A 251 34.55 21.02 7.81
C VAL A 251 35.47 22.02 8.52
N VAL A 252 35.81 21.77 9.78
CA VAL A 252 36.73 22.62 10.55
C VAL A 252 38.15 22.58 10.00
N ARG A 253 38.64 21.41 9.59
CA ARG A 253 39.96 21.29 8.94
C ARG A 253 39.99 22.06 7.62
N GLY A 254 38.95 21.91 6.80
CA GLY A 254 38.81 22.64 5.53
C GLY A 254 38.84 24.15 5.74
N LYS A 255 38.02 24.68 6.66
CA LYS A 255 37.98 26.12 6.99
C LYS A 255 39.26 26.66 7.64
N ALA A 256 40.10 25.82 8.21
CA ALA A 256 41.36 26.26 8.79
C ALA A 256 42.43 26.52 7.72
N HIS A 257 42.29 26.02 6.48
CA HIS A 257 43.26 26.19 5.39
C HIS A 257 44.72 25.97 5.83
N GLY A 258 44.97 24.87 6.56
CA GLY A 258 46.30 24.54 7.11
C GLY A 258 46.77 25.40 8.29
N ARG A 259 45.99 26.42 8.70
CA ARG A 259 46.27 27.28 9.86
C ARG A 259 45.83 26.60 11.17
N ARG A 260 46.15 27.23 12.30
CA ARG A 260 45.76 26.74 13.63
C ARG A 260 44.23 26.73 13.76
N VAL A 261 43.68 25.59 14.15
CA VAL A 261 42.24 25.42 14.36
C VAL A 261 41.81 26.19 15.61
N LYS A 262 40.89 27.14 15.44
CA LYS A 262 40.26 27.85 16.56
C LYS A 262 39.23 26.95 17.25
N VAL A 263 39.38 26.75 18.56
CA VAL A 263 38.45 25.93 19.37
C VAL A 263 37.03 26.50 19.35
N SER A 264 36.88 27.82 19.30
CA SER A 264 35.57 28.48 19.16
C SER A 264 34.88 28.11 17.84
N SER A 265 35.61 28.13 16.72
CA SER A 265 35.10 27.69 15.41
C SER A 265 34.70 26.22 15.41
N LEU A 266 35.54 25.34 15.98
CA LEU A 266 35.23 23.92 16.15
C LEU A 266 33.90 23.70 16.92
N ARG A 267 33.73 24.40 18.04
CA ARG A 267 32.50 24.33 18.85
C ARG A 267 31.28 24.83 18.07
N LYS A 268 31.41 25.94 17.34
CA LYS A 268 30.30 26.54 16.57
C LYS A 268 29.82 25.60 15.47
N ILE A 269 30.75 25.05 14.68
CA ILE A 269 30.45 24.16 13.55
C ILE A 269 29.79 22.86 14.04
N ILE A 270 30.38 22.18 15.04
CA ILE A 270 29.81 20.91 15.51
C ILE A 270 28.43 21.10 16.16
N LYS A 271 28.20 22.21 16.87
CA LYS A 271 26.86 22.52 17.40
C LYS A 271 25.85 22.78 16.28
N HIS A 272 26.26 23.47 15.23
CA HIS A 272 25.44 23.72 14.05
C HIS A 272 25.09 22.40 13.35
N ASP A 273 26.06 21.54 13.08
CA ASP A 273 25.84 20.27 12.39
C ASP A 273 24.94 19.33 13.20
N ALA A 274 25.14 19.26 14.52
CA ALA A 274 24.24 18.52 15.41
C ALA A 274 22.80 19.06 15.37
N LYS A 275 22.62 20.40 15.30
CA LYS A 275 21.30 21.03 15.17
C LYS A 275 20.66 20.65 13.83
N VAL A 276 21.37 20.81 12.72
CA VAL A 276 20.89 20.45 11.38
C VAL A 276 20.50 18.97 11.32
N PHE A 277 21.35 18.10 11.85
CA PHE A 277 21.10 16.66 11.90
C PHE A 277 19.83 16.32 12.70
N ASN A 278 19.69 16.88 13.90
CA ASN A 278 18.51 16.66 14.75
C ASN A 278 17.22 17.23 14.11
N THR A 279 17.31 18.37 13.42
CA THR A 279 16.17 18.95 12.69
C THR A 279 15.75 18.05 11.54
N LYS A 280 16.70 17.55 10.74
CA LYS A 280 16.41 16.62 9.63
C LYS A 280 15.74 15.34 10.10
N LEU A 281 16.18 14.77 11.21
CA LEU A 281 15.57 13.56 11.77
C LEU A 281 14.32 13.83 12.62
N GLN A 282 13.94 15.10 12.83
CA GLN A 282 12.87 15.50 13.75
C GLN A 282 13.00 14.92 15.18
N VAL A 283 14.23 14.60 15.61
CA VAL A 283 14.53 14.00 16.92
C VAL A 283 15.73 14.71 17.56
N LYS A 284 15.61 15.03 18.85
CA LYS A 284 16.71 15.60 19.66
C LYS A 284 17.70 14.52 20.12
N LEU A 285 18.35 13.84 19.16
CA LEU A 285 19.20 12.67 19.39
C LEU A 285 20.63 13.04 19.79
N VAL A 286 21.30 13.85 18.97
CA VAL A 286 22.71 14.22 19.16
C VAL A 286 22.82 15.43 20.08
N LYS A 287 23.57 15.29 21.18
CA LYS A 287 23.89 16.34 22.14
C LYS A 287 25.38 16.69 22.05
N VAL A 288 25.70 17.97 22.26
CA VAL A 288 27.08 18.47 22.21
C VAL A 288 27.41 19.19 23.51
N LYS A 289 28.45 18.73 24.20
CA LYS A 289 28.99 19.37 25.42
C LYS A 289 30.38 19.96 25.13
N ASN A 290 30.60 21.21 25.52
CA ASN A 290 31.92 21.81 25.42
C ASN A 290 32.88 21.14 26.42
N ILE A 291 34.12 20.90 25.99
CA ILE A 291 35.20 20.39 26.86
C ILE A 291 36.48 21.19 26.65
N ARG A 292 37.50 20.92 27.47
CA ARG A 292 38.84 21.50 27.27
C ARG A 292 39.37 21.14 25.88
N ARG A 293 39.77 22.16 25.12
CA ARG A 293 40.30 22.08 23.74
C ARG A 293 39.34 21.48 22.69
N GLY A 294 38.03 21.42 22.94
CA GLY A 294 37.09 20.90 21.93
C GLY A 294 35.65 20.69 22.40
N VAL A 295 35.02 19.61 21.92
CA VAL A 295 33.65 19.19 22.24
C VAL A 295 33.54 17.68 22.44
N LYS A 296 32.55 17.26 23.23
CA LYS A 296 32.06 15.89 23.34
C LYS A 296 30.70 15.83 22.64
N VAL A 297 30.60 15.03 21.58
CA VAL A 297 29.37 14.73 20.86
C VAL A 297 28.84 13.40 21.41
N TYR A 298 27.59 13.34 21.83
CA TYR A 298 27.05 12.14 22.47
C TYR A 298 25.55 11.99 22.24
N ALA A 299 25.07 10.75 22.33
CA ALA A 299 23.65 10.42 22.38
C ALA A 299 23.44 9.36 23.47
N LYS A 300 22.28 9.40 24.13
CA LYS A 300 21.84 8.38 25.10
C LYS A 300 20.50 7.84 24.61
N ASN A 301 20.43 6.54 24.40
CA ASN A 301 19.19 5.86 24.04
C ASN A 301 18.23 5.89 25.24
N PRO A 302 16.99 6.40 25.09
CA PRO A 302 16.08 6.51 26.22
C PRO A 302 15.56 5.15 26.70
N TRP A 303 15.49 4.14 25.83
CA TRP A 303 14.96 2.81 26.16
C TRP A 303 16.04 1.85 26.68
N THR A 304 17.19 1.78 26.02
CA THR A 304 18.27 0.86 26.44
C THR A 304 19.29 1.50 27.37
N HIS A 305 19.21 2.81 27.59
CA HIS A 305 20.17 3.63 28.34
C HIS A 305 21.63 3.59 27.83
N LYS A 306 21.90 2.85 26.74
CA LYS A 306 23.19 2.82 26.07
C LYS A 306 23.57 4.24 25.66
N THR A 307 24.84 4.59 25.86
CA THR A 307 25.39 5.91 25.54
C THR A 307 26.54 5.78 24.55
N VAL A 308 26.47 6.51 23.44
CA VAL A 308 27.58 6.64 22.50
C VAL A 308 28.15 8.03 22.62
N SER A 309 29.48 8.15 22.69
CA SER A 309 30.11 9.47 22.70
C SER A 309 31.45 9.50 21.98
N TYR A 310 31.69 10.60 21.28
CA TYR A 310 32.94 10.93 20.62
C TYR A 310 33.48 12.25 21.15
N THR A 311 34.79 12.31 21.30
CA THR A 311 35.51 13.49 21.73
C THR A 311 36.23 14.06 20.52
N VAL A 312 35.93 15.32 20.18
CA VAL A 312 36.58 16.05 19.08
C VAL A 312 37.42 17.17 19.66
N LYS A 313 38.74 17.08 19.52
CA LYS A 313 39.71 18.04 20.08
C LYS A 313 40.55 18.68 18.99
N ALA A 314 40.78 19.99 19.12
CA ALA A 314 41.75 20.71 18.31
C ALA A 314 43.14 20.62 18.97
N PHE A 315 44.16 20.28 18.17
CA PHE A 315 45.56 20.21 18.54
C PHE A 315 46.39 20.95 17.48
N GLY A 316 46.65 22.24 17.71
CA GLY A 316 47.37 23.08 16.74
C GLY A 316 46.60 23.16 15.42
N ARG A 317 47.20 22.60 14.36
CA ARG A 317 46.62 22.53 13.00
C ARG A 317 45.75 21.29 12.77
N LYS A 318 45.73 20.34 13.70
CA LYS A 318 45.00 19.06 13.57
C LYS A 318 43.71 19.07 14.40
N VAL A 319 42.71 18.33 13.92
CA VAL A 319 41.51 17.96 14.70
C VAL A 319 41.54 16.46 14.90
N VAL A 320 41.38 15.99 16.13
CA VAL A 320 41.39 14.56 16.47
C VAL A 320 40.01 14.17 16.99
N VAL A 321 39.45 13.13 16.39
CA VAL A 321 38.17 12.52 16.81
C VAL A 321 38.49 11.19 17.48
N ARG A 322 38.06 10.99 18.72
CA ARG A 322 38.23 9.72 19.45
C ARG A 322 36.88 9.22 19.96
N LYS A 323 36.57 7.94 19.74
CA LYS A 323 35.44 7.30 20.43
C LYS A 323 35.78 7.25 21.92
N THR A 324 34.86 7.71 22.75
CA THR A 324 35.04 7.63 24.20
C THR A 324 34.57 6.25 24.62
N LYS A 325 35.41 5.50 25.34
CA LYS A 325 35.00 4.22 25.93
C LYS A 325 33.85 4.53 26.89
N ALA A 326 32.69 3.92 26.68
CA ALA A 326 31.60 4.04 27.65
C ALA A 326 32.07 3.36 28.95
N ALA A 327 31.77 3.97 30.11
CA ALA A 327 31.80 3.22 31.36
C ALA A 327 30.81 2.05 31.19
N ALA A 328 31.29 0.82 31.39
CA ALA A 328 30.49 -0.37 31.16
C ALA A 328 29.33 -0.42 32.16
N ALA A 329 28.14 -0.01 31.74
CA ALA A 329 26.90 -0.51 32.31
C ALA A 329 26.54 -1.75 31.50
N GLY A 330 26.62 -2.92 32.14
CA GLY A 330 26.45 -4.21 31.50
C GLY A 330 25.06 -4.35 30.86
N LEU A 331 25.03 -4.65 29.57
CA LEU A 331 24.16 -5.68 28.99
C LEU A 331 24.63 -5.98 27.57
N ALA A 332 24.78 -7.27 27.29
CA ALA A 332 25.39 -7.85 26.11
C ALA A 332 24.55 -7.67 24.82
N ALA A 333 25.14 -8.18 23.75
CA ALA A 333 24.92 -7.95 22.33
C ALA A 333 23.49 -8.14 21.80
N VAL A 334 23.16 -7.34 20.78
CA VAL A 334 22.66 -7.85 19.49
C VAL A 334 23.32 -6.99 18.41
N GLN A 335 24.02 -7.63 17.47
CA GLN A 335 24.59 -7.02 16.30
C GLN A 335 24.29 -7.94 15.12
N ALA A 336 23.54 -7.44 14.14
CA ALA A 336 23.49 -7.96 12.77
C ALA A 336 22.98 -6.84 11.84
N ALA A 337 23.44 -6.91 10.60
CA ALA A 337 23.59 -5.83 9.63
C ALA A 337 22.29 -5.28 9.02
N GLY A 338 22.36 -4.05 8.51
CA GLY A 338 21.36 -3.44 7.64
C GLY A 338 21.88 -2.14 7.04
N THR A 339 22.14 -2.14 5.73
CA THR A 339 22.46 -0.96 4.93
C THR A 339 21.34 0.07 5.04
N ALA A 340 21.70 1.31 5.35
CA ALA A 340 20.78 2.43 5.48
C ALA A 340 20.06 2.70 4.15
N HIS A 341 18.83 2.23 4.03
CA HIS A 341 17.89 2.78 3.06
C HIS A 341 17.23 4.01 3.67
N HIS A 342 17.37 5.13 2.98
CA HIS A 342 16.66 6.35 3.29
C HIS A 342 15.15 6.08 3.16
N LEU A 343 14.40 6.18 4.27
CA LEU A 343 12.96 6.33 4.20
C LEU A 343 12.65 7.63 3.43
N PRO A 344 11.90 7.59 2.31
CA PRO A 344 11.39 8.81 1.71
C PRO A 344 10.43 9.47 2.71
N ALA A 345 10.65 10.75 2.99
CA ALA A 345 9.80 11.57 3.86
C ALA A 345 8.45 11.93 3.19
N ASP A 346 8.27 11.53 1.93
CA ASP A 346 7.08 11.75 1.13
C ASP A 346 6.59 10.39 0.64
N LEU A 347 5.58 9.83 1.30
CA LEU A 347 4.75 8.80 0.68
C LEU A 347 3.78 9.55 -0.26
N PRO A 348 3.87 9.41 -1.59
CA PRO A 348 2.91 10.03 -2.46
C PRO A 348 1.51 9.44 -2.19
N ALA A 349 0.49 10.29 -2.20
CA ALA A 349 -0.86 9.87 -2.48
C ALA A 349 -0.80 9.05 -3.78
N GLY A 350 -1.04 7.73 -3.67
CA GLY A 350 -0.83 6.78 -4.77
C GLY A 350 -0.05 5.51 -4.41
N TRP A 351 0.40 5.30 -3.17
CA TRP A 351 1.05 4.02 -2.80
C TRP A 351 0.08 2.81 -2.85
N LEU A 352 -1.21 3.03 -2.61
CA LEU A 352 -2.24 2.00 -2.86
C LEU A 352 -2.45 1.78 -4.37
N ASP A 353 -2.41 2.85 -5.17
CA ASP A 353 -2.42 2.73 -6.63
C ASP A 353 -1.15 2.04 -7.12
N GLY A 354 -0.01 2.14 -6.42
CA GLY A 354 1.22 1.40 -6.73
C GLY A 354 1.16 -0.08 -6.38
N LEU A 355 0.37 -0.48 -5.38
CA LEU A 355 0.17 -1.90 -5.03
C LEU A 355 -0.88 -2.56 -5.93
N PHE A 356 -1.90 -1.81 -6.35
CA PHE A 356 -2.84 -2.23 -7.39
C PHE A 356 -2.23 -2.14 -8.80
N ALA A 357 -1.43 -1.11 -9.11
CA ALA A 357 -0.75 -0.94 -10.40
C ALA A 357 0.54 -1.76 -10.51
N ALA A 358 1.26 -2.13 -9.44
CA ALA A 358 2.34 -3.11 -9.57
C ALA A 358 1.81 -4.52 -9.83
N ALA A 359 0.57 -4.81 -9.43
CA ALA A 359 -0.13 -6.05 -9.76
C ALA A 359 -0.80 -6.03 -11.14
N VAL A 360 -1.09 -4.85 -11.70
CA VAL A 360 -1.84 -4.66 -12.98
C VAL A 360 -0.97 -4.10 -14.12
N ALA A 361 0.13 -3.41 -13.82
CA ALA A 361 1.09 -2.87 -14.77
C ALA A 361 2.43 -3.61 -14.64
N GLY A 362 2.44 -4.86 -15.08
CA GLY A 362 3.65 -5.43 -15.66
C GLY A 362 3.95 -4.67 -16.96
N LYS A 363 4.82 -3.67 -16.86
CA LYS A 363 5.61 -3.14 -17.98
C LYS A 363 7.07 -3.30 -17.67
#